data_AF-A0A7W0MLE1-F1
#
_entry.id   AF-A0A7W0MLE1-F1
#
_cell.length_a   1.000
_cell.length_b   1.000
_cell.length_c   1.000
_cell.angle_alpha   90.00
_cell.angle_beta   90.00
_cell.angle_gamma   90.00
#
_symmetry.space_group_name_H-M   'P 1'
#
loop_
_entity.id
_entity.type
_entity.pdbx_description
1 polymer ?
#
loop_
_entity_poly.entity_id
_entity_poly.type
_entity_poly.pdbx_seq_one_letter_code
_entity_poly.pdbx_strand_id
1 'polypeptide(L)' 'MSVTSANRLELLQIADAVAREKMIDPALVIEAMEDSLGKAARSRYGAEYDIRAKIEPKSGE' A
#
# COMPACT_ATOMS: atom_id res chain seq x y z
N MET A 1 -12.70 14.90 6.13
CA MET A 1 -12.32 13.56 6.62
C MET A 1 -10.84 13.38 6.36
N SER A 2 -10.01 13.59 7.38
CA SER A 2 -8.58 13.32 7.28
C SER A 2 -8.45 11.80 7.18
N VAL A 3 -7.96 11.30 6.05
CA VAL A 3 -7.50 9.92 5.98
C VAL A 3 -6.31 9.90 6.94
N THR A 4 -6.55 9.48 8.18
CA THR A 4 -5.52 9.34 9.19
C THR A 4 -4.41 8.57 8.52
N SER A 5 -3.23 9.19 8.42
CA SER A 5 -2.02 8.55 7.95
C SER A 5 -1.84 7.29 8.80
N ALA A 6 -2.31 6.15 8.30
CA ALA A 6 -2.09 4.87 8.92
C ALA A 6 -0.59 4.82 9.19
N ASN A 7 -0.24 4.59 10.45
CA ASN A 7 1.17 4.54 10.82
C ASN A 7 1.83 3.50 9.90
N ARG A 8 3.04 3.74 9.40
CA ARG A 8 3.70 2.82 8.43
C ARG A 8 3.70 1.37 8.93
N LEU A 9 3.85 1.21 10.24
CA LEU A 9 3.76 -0.08 10.93
C LEU A 9 2.35 -0.70 10.92
N GLU A 10 1.31 0.13 10.99
CA GLU A 10 -0.08 -0.28 10.94
C GLU A 10 -0.47 -0.78 9.53
N LEU A 11 0.06 -0.15 8.48
CA LEU A 11 -0.14 -0.64 7.10
C LEU A 11 0.43 -2.04 6.88
N LEU A 12 1.65 -2.30 7.37
CA LEU A 12 2.25 -3.63 7.31
C LEU A 12 1.44 -4.66 8.11
N GLN A 13 0.97 -4.28 9.30
CA GLN A 13 0.14 -5.17 10.12
C GLN A 13 -1.20 -5.51 9.45
N ILE A 14 -1.83 -4.54 8.77
CA ILE A 14 -3.04 -4.78 7.99
C ILE A 14 -2.73 -5.71 6.82
N ALA A 15 -1.62 -5.50 6.11
CA ALA A 15 -1.20 -6.35 5.01
C ALA A 15 -1.00 -7.81 5.48
N ASP A 16 -0.30 -8.01 6.59
CA ASP A 16 -0.09 -9.32 7.20
C ASP A 16 -1.39 -9.99 7.66
N ALA A 17 -2.31 -9.21 8.24
CA ALA A 17 -3.61 -9.72 8.67
C ALA A 17 -4.44 -10.22 7.48
N VAL A 18 -4.50 -9.44 6.40
CA VAL A 18 -5.20 -9.78 5.16
C VAL A 18 -4.57 -11.00 4.48
N ALA A 19 -3.23 -11.04 4.42
CA ALA A 19 -2.48 -12.16 3.88
C ALA A 19 -2.83 -13.47 4.60
N ARG A 20 -2.86 -13.46 5.93
CA ARG A 20 -3.24 -14.62 6.74
C ARG A 20 -4.70 -15.02 6.57
N GLU A 21 -5.61 -14.05 6.57
CA GLU A 21 -7.05 -14.32 6.45
C GLU A 21 -7.40 -14.95 5.09
N LYS A 22 -6.78 -14.46 4.02
CA LYS A 22 -7.05 -14.92 2.66
C LYS A 22 -6.10 -16.02 2.17
N MET A 23 -5.13 -16.42 2.99
CA MET A 23 -4.05 -17.35 2.63
C MET A 23 -3.31 -16.91 1.36
N ILE A 24 -2.94 -15.63 1.30
CA ILE A 24 -2.19 -15.02 0.20
C ILE A 24 -0.77 -14.71 0.71
N ASP A 25 0.22 -14.73 -0.17
CA ASP A 25 1.57 -14.27 0.15
C ASP A 25 1.53 -12.78 0.57
N PRO A 26 2.06 -12.40 1.75
CA PRO A 26 2.17 -11.02 2.20
C PRO A 26 2.82 -10.09 1.17
N ALA A 27 3.81 -10.58 0.41
CA ALA A 27 4.47 -9.77 -0.62
C ALA A 27 3.48 -9.35 -1.73
N LEU A 28 2.55 -10.23 -2.07
CA LEU A 28 1.52 -10.01 -3.09
C LEU A 28 0.46 -9.01 -2.62
N VAL A 29 0.16 -9.03 -1.31
CA VAL A 29 -0.72 -8.03 -0.68
C VAL A 29 -0.05 -6.65 -0.69
N ILE A 30 1.23 -6.57 -0.35
CA ILE A 30 2.00 -5.32 -0.38
C ILE A 30 2.07 -4.76 -1.81
N GLU A 31 2.37 -5.59 -2.81
CA GLU A 31 2.40 -5.18 -4.22
C GLU A 31 1.03 -4.64 -4.68
N ALA A 32 -0.07 -5.29 -4.27
CA ALA A 32 -1.42 -4.80 -4.57
C ALA A 32 -1.73 -3.45 -3.89
N MET A 33 -1.21 -3.23 -2.68
CA MET A 33 -1.32 -1.96 -1.97
C MET A 33 -0.50 -0.86 -2.65
N GLU A 34 0.71 -1.17 -3.14
CA GLU A 34 1.54 -0.26 -3.93
C GLU A 34 0.84 0.18 -5.23
N ASP A 35 0.29 -0.76 -6.01
CA ASP A 35 -0.43 -0.43 -7.23
C ASP A 35 -1.69 0.41 -6.94
N SER A 36 -2.41 0.08 -5.87
CA SER A 36 -3.58 0.85 -5.41
C SER A 36 -3.19 2.28 -5.01
N LEU A 37 -2.07 2.45 -4.30
CA LEU A 37 -1.57 3.75 -3.88
C LEU A 37 -1.06 4.56 -5.08
N GLY A 38 -0.37 3.94 -6.04
CA GLY A 38 0.05 4.57 -7.29
C GLY A 38 -1.14 5.02 -8.15
N LYS A 39 -2.22 4.22 -8.21
CA LYS A 39 -3.49 4.61 -8.85
C LYS A 39 -4.13 5.80 -8.14
N ALA A 40 -4.20 5.79 -6.81
CA ALA A 40 -4.75 6.90 -6.03
C ALA A 40 -3.92 8.18 -6.22
N ALA A 41 -2.59 8.07 -6.29
CA ALA A 41 -1.71 9.19 -6.52
C ALA A 41 -1.88 9.76 -7.95
N ARG A 42 -1.93 8.92 -8.99
CA ARG A 42 -2.23 9.37 -10.36
C ARG A 42 -3.59 10.08 -10.46
N SER A 43 -4.60 9.56 -9.76
CA SER A 43 -5.92 10.20 -9.67
C SER A 43 -5.85 11.60 -9.03
N ARG A 44 -4.97 11.79 -8.05
CA ARG A 44 -4.82 13.05 -7.31
C ARG A 44 -3.92 14.09 -8.01
N TYR A 45 -2.85 13.64 -8.66
CA TYR A 45 -1.79 14.50 -9.17
C TYR A 45 -1.77 14.62 -10.70
N GLY A 46 -2.50 13.77 -11.42
CA GLY A 46 -2.54 13.73 -12.89
C GLY A 46 -2.07 12.38 -13.42
N ALA A 47 -2.79 11.85 -14.42
CA ALA A 47 -2.51 10.56 -15.03
C ALA A 47 -1.29 10.61 -15.97
N GLU A 48 -0.87 11.81 -16.35
CA GLU A 48 0.31 12.11 -17.16
C GLU A 48 1.63 11.90 -16.41
N TYR A 49 1.61 11.84 -15.07
CA TYR A 49 2.79 11.61 -14.26
C TYR A 49 3.03 10.11 -14.02
N ASP A 50 4.26 9.64 -14.20
CA ASP A 50 4.69 8.28 -13.79
C ASP A 50 4.90 8.25 -12.28
N ILE A 51 3.81 8.04 -11.54
CA ILE A 51 3.82 7.94 -10.08
C ILE A 51 3.78 6.47 -9.67
N ARG A 52 4.81 6.03 -8.95
CA ARG A 52 4.93 4.68 -8.40
C ARG A 52 5.06 4.75 -6.90
N ALA A 53 4.21 4.01 -6.20
CA ALA A 53 4.39 3.78 -4.78
C ALA A 53 5.32 2.59 -4.58
N LYS A 54 6.14 2.66 -3.53
CA LYS A 54 6.91 1.54 -3.01
C LYS A 54 6.70 1.48 -1.51
N ILE A 55 6.63 0.27 -0.98
CA ILE A 55 6.53 -0.05 0.43
C ILE A 55 7.66 -1.02 0.74
N GLU A 56 8.58 -0.61 1.61
CA GLU A 56 9.67 -1.44 2.08
C GLU A 56 9.10 -2.52 3.00
N PRO A 57 9.21 -3.82 2.66
CA PRO A 57 8.49 -4.87 3.39
C PRO A 57 9.03 -5.12 4.80
N LYS A 58 10.17 -4.52 5.17
CA LYS A 58 10.76 -4.66 6.51
C LYS A 58 10.53 -3.42 7.38
N SER A 59 10.59 -2.22 6.81
CA SER A 59 10.42 -0.96 7.55
C SER A 59 9.06 -0.28 7.36
N GLY A 60 8.33 -0.62 6.29
CA GLY A 60 7.06 -0.01 5.90
C GLY A 60 7.21 1.39 5.27
N GLU A 61 8.44 1.76 4.85
CA GLU A 61 8.75 3.05 4.19
C GLU A 61 8.32 3.13 2.73
#